data_AF-A0A8D0GUV2-F1
#
_entry.id   AF-A0A8D0GUV2-F1
#
_cell.length_a   1.000
_cell.length_b   1.000
_cell.length_c   1.000
_cell.angle_alpha   90.00
_cell.angle_beta   90.00
_cell.angle_gamma   90.00
#
_symmetry.space_group_name_H-M   'P 1'
#
loop_
_entity.id
_entity.type
_entity.pdbx_description
1 polymer ?
#
loop_
_entity_poly.entity_id
_entity_poly.type
_entity_poly.pdbx_seq_one_letter_code
_entity_poly.pdbx_strand_id
1 'polypeptide(L)'
;MAPNLDCKKLMKVDPDTLPRQEELADSLLEAVSKVEGGELEDEKPEHVVQLFKITQSLMKMKTQEVELALEEVEKAGEDQKAQRSAGGRDTRFLRDEIRQLETQREQKDRELADMEKELEKEKKVNEQLALRNEDAENENSKLRRENEQLRQDVIDYQRQIDSQKESLLSRRGEDSDYRSQLSKKNFELVQYLDEIQSLTETNERLETQNQEMRKNLEESVQEMEKMTDEYNKMKLIVQQTDIIMDQLRKEKEQFKFQVQELTDQLKAKNEEDDPLMAAVNEKVEEWKKILTCKDDEIIEYQQMLFNLKEKLKMAQLDADKNNVIALQQGVQERDNQIRLLTEQVEQYTKEMERSASIIEDLKNELQKDKGNFLSFFEMKLWFTYCQAPGSEPRERTEGRPKGKHRTNKGTSQPLSDTKETRCSA
;
A
#
# COMPACT_ATOMS: atom_id res chain seq x y z
N MET A 1 -17.92 114.29 -77.97
CA MET A 1 -16.70 114.69 -78.70
C MET A 1 -17.13 115.71 -79.74
N ALA A 2 -16.62 116.94 -79.69
CA ALA A 2 -16.84 117.91 -80.76
C ALA A 2 -16.09 117.40 -82.01
N PRO A 3 -16.73 117.34 -83.19
CA PRO A 3 -16.02 116.96 -84.41
C PRO A 3 -15.09 118.10 -84.82
N ASN A 4 -13.79 117.94 -84.53
CA ASN A 4 -12.74 118.78 -85.08
C ASN A 4 -12.80 118.75 -86.62
N LEU A 5 -12.70 119.92 -87.24
CA LEU A 5 -12.70 120.09 -88.67
C LEU A 5 -11.57 119.26 -89.32
N ASP A 6 -11.90 118.27 -90.15
CA ASP A 6 -10.90 117.43 -90.81
C ASP A 6 -10.35 118.16 -92.04
N CYS A 7 -9.29 118.95 -91.87
CA CYS A 7 -8.71 119.76 -92.93
C CYS A 7 -8.24 118.93 -94.15
N LYS A 8 -7.95 117.63 -93.96
CA LYS A 8 -7.66 116.71 -95.08
C LYS A 8 -8.90 116.39 -95.92
N LYS A 9 -10.10 116.40 -95.33
CA LYS A 9 -11.37 116.25 -96.07
C LYS A 9 -11.74 117.53 -96.81
N LEU A 10 -11.54 118.70 -96.19
CA LEU A 10 -11.76 120.00 -96.84
C LEU A 10 -10.98 120.18 -98.14
N MET A 11 -9.71 119.74 -98.16
CA MET A 11 -8.88 119.82 -99.38
C MET A 11 -9.32 118.88 -100.51
N LYS A 12 -10.16 117.87 -100.23
CA LYS A 12 -10.73 116.97 -101.24
C LYS A 12 -12.07 117.45 -101.80
N VAL A 13 -12.69 118.44 -101.17
CA VAL A 13 -13.99 118.97 -101.61
C VAL A 13 -13.73 120.03 -102.67
N ASP A 14 -14.32 119.80 -103.86
CA ASP A 14 -14.29 120.75 -104.96
C ASP A 14 -15.46 121.75 -104.83
N PRO A 15 -15.20 123.04 -104.55
CA PRO A 15 -16.23 124.04 -104.28
C PRO A 15 -17.23 124.24 -105.43
N ASP A 16 -16.82 123.96 -106.67
CA ASP A 16 -17.64 124.18 -107.87
C ASP A 16 -18.69 123.08 -108.06
N THR A 17 -18.46 121.89 -107.48
CA THR A 17 -19.41 120.76 -107.56
C THR A 17 -20.36 120.67 -106.37
N LEU A 18 -20.09 121.45 -105.32
CA LEU A 18 -20.85 121.48 -104.07
C LEU A 18 -22.36 121.75 -104.25
N PRO A 19 -22.83 122.62 -105.16
CA PRO A 19 -24.27 122.84 -105.40
C PRO A 19 -25.04 121.61 -105.88
N ARG A 20 -24.37 120.52 -106.29
CA ARG A 20 -25.02 119.28 -106.72
C ARG A 20 -25.05 118.21 -105.64
N GLN A 21 -24.51 118.49 -104.45
CA GLN A 21 -24.35 117.53 -103.37
C GLN A 21 -24.97 118.08 -102.08
N GLU A 22 -26.30 118.07 -102.01
CA GLU A 22 -27.10 118.65 -100.92
C GLU A 22 -26.73 118.08 -99.54
N GLU A 23 -26.65 116.75 -99.39
CA GLU A 23 -26.28 116.11 -98.12
C GLU A 23 -24.86 116.48 -97.64
N LEU A 24 -23.91 116.58 -98.57
CA LEU A 24 -22.53 117.00 -98.25
C LEU A 24 -22.47 118.50 -97.94
N ALA A 25 -23.28 119.32 -98.62
CA ALA A 25 -23.39 120.74 -98.38
C ALA A 25 -23.97 121.03 -96.99
N ASP A 26 -25.03 120.34 -96.58
CA ASP A 26 -25.62 120.48 -95.24
C ASP A 26 -24.67 120.00 -94.14
N SER A 27 -23.98 118.87 -94.36
CA SER A 27 -22.95 118.40 -93.43
C SER A 27 -21.77 119.37 -93.30
N LEU A 28 -21.33 119.97 -94.42
CA LEU A 28 -20.27 120.99 -94.41
C LEU A 28 -20.75 122.31 -93.81
N LEU A 29 -22.00 122.72 -94.02
CA LEU A 29 -22.57 123.90 -93.37
C LEU A 29 -22.63 123.72 -91.85
N GLU A 30 -23.03 122.54 -91.38
CA GLU A 30 -23.01 122.20 -89.96
C GLU A 30 -21.57 122.21 -89.40
N ALA A 31 -20.60 121.68 -90.15
CA ALA A 31 -19.20 121.70 -89.75
C ALA A 31 -18.62 123.13 -89.72
N VAL A 32 -18.84 123.93 -90.77
CA VAL A 32 -18.36 125.32 -90.90
C VAL A 32 -19.01 126.23 -89.85
N SER A 33 -20.29 126.03 -89.52
CA SER A 33 -20.98 126.82 -88.49
C SER A 33 -20.44 126.62 -87.07
N LYS A 34 -19.67 125.54 -86.82
CA LYS A 34 -19.07 125.21 -85.52
C LYS A 34 -17.58 125.59 -85.41
N VAL A 35 -16.98 126.14 -86.46
CA VAL A 35 -15.56 126.57 -86.44
C VAL A 35 -15.44 127.92 -85.72
N GLU A 36 -14.73 127.94 -84.59
CA GLU A 36 -14.39 129.17 -83.88
C GLU A 36 -13.06 129.75 -84.40
N GLY A 37 -12.97 131.08 -84.51
CA GLY A 37 -11.86 131.77 -85.19
C GLY A 37 -10.46 131.50 -84.64
N GLY A 38 -10.34 131.02 -83.40
CA GLY A 38 -9.06 130.65 -82.79
C GLY A 38 -8.46 129.34 -83.30
N GLU A 39 -9.25 128.46 -83.94
CA GLU A 39 -8.77 127.15 -84.44
C GLU A 39 -8.04 127.24 -85.79
N LEU A 40 -7.97 128.43 -86.40
CA LEU A 40 -7.38 128.66 -87.72
C LEU A 40 -6.00 129.36 -87.67
N GLU A 41 -5.49 129.73 -86.48
CA GLU A 41 -4.24 130.51 -86.35
C GLU A 41 -2.97 129.70 -86.72
N ASP A 42 -2.97 128.37 -86.58
CA ASP A 42 -1.82 127.48 -86.89
C ASP A 42 -1.94 126.74 -88.25
N GLU A 43 -2.98 127.02 -89.04
CA GLU A 43 -3.30 126.34 -90.31
C GLU A 43 -2.61 126.97 -91.53
N LYS A 44 -2.26 126.14 -92.54
CA LYS A 44 -1.64 126.65 -93.78
C LYS A 44 -2.60 127.60 -94.50
N PRO A 45 -2.13 128.71 -95.10
CA PRO A 45 -2.99 129.67 -95.79
C PRO A 45 -3.82 129.04 -96.92
N GLU A 46 -3.33 127.95 -97.52
CA GLU A 46 -4.06 127.17 -98.52
C GLU A 46 -5.37 126.55 -97.98
N HIS A 47 -5.39 126.08 -96.73
CA HIS A 47 -6.59 125.49 -96.12
C HIS A 47 -7.65 126.57 -95.84
N VAL A 48 -7.23 127.73 -95.36
CA VAL A 48 -8.12 128.87 -95.09
C VAL A 48 -8.75 129.38 -96.39
N VAL A 49 -7.98 129.44 -97.49
CA VAL A 49 -8.51 129.80 -98.81
C VAL A 49 -9.52 128.78 -99.32
N GLN A 50 -9.27 127.48 -99.13
CA GLN A 50 -10.21 126.43 -99.56
C GLN A 50 -11.51 126.45 -98.73
N LEU A 51 -11.40 126.63 -97.41
CA LEU A 51 -12.54 126.84 -96.52
C LEU A 51 -13.37 128.05 -96.96
N PHE A 52 -12.72 129.15 -97.31
CA PHE A 52 -13.40 130.35 -97.81
C PHE A 52 -14.15 130.09 -99.12
N LYS A 53 -13.55 129.35 -100.07
CA LYS A 53 -14.23 128.98 -101.33
C LYS A 53 -15.44 128.07 -101.09
N ILE A 54 -15.32 127.09 -100.20
CA ILE A 54 -16.43 126.19 -99.83
C ILE A 54 -17.55 126.97 -99.16
N THR A 55 -17.21 127.87 -98.22
CA THR A 55 -18.18 128.75 -97.55
C THR A 55 -18.88 129.68 -98.55
N GLN A 56 -18.16 130.20 -99.54
CA GLN A 56 -18.73 131.03 -100.60
C GLN A 56 -19.73 130.25 -101.47
N SER A 57 -19.45 128.99 -101.83
CA SER A 57 -20.39 128.14 -102.55
C SER A 57 -21.61 127.77 -101.71
N LEU A 58 -21.43 127.47 -100.42
CA LEU A 58 -22.54 127.22 -99.48
C LEU A 58 -23.48 128.43 -99.37
N MET A 59 -22.93 129.63 -99.26
CA MET A 59 -23.74 130.86 -99.21
C MET A 59 -24.55 131.10 -100.49
N LYS A 60 -23.98 130.84 -101.67
CA LYS A 60 -24.72 130.97 -102.94
C LYS A 60 -25.91 130.00 -103.00
N MET A 61 -25.72 128.76 -102.53
CA MET A 61 -26.78 127.75 -102.50
C MET A 61 -27.91 128.14 -101.52
N LYS A 62 -27.58 128.53 -100.28
CA LYS A 62 -28.61 128.95 -99.31
C LYS A 62 -29.34 130.23 -99.71
N THR A 63 -28.69 131.11 -100.47
CA THR A 63 -29.38 132.29 -101.04
C THR A 63 -30.46 131.85 -102.05
N GLN A 64 -30.18 130.84 -102.88
CA GLN A 64 -31.16 130.30 -103.83
C GLN A 64 -32.31 129.55 -103.14
N GLU A 65 -32.03 128.78 -102.09
CA GLU A 65 -33.09 128.14 -101.28
C GLU A 65 -34.04 129.18 -100.65
N VAL A 66 -33.51 130.29 -100.14
CA VAL A 66 -34.32 131.37 -99.55
C VAL A 66 -35.17 132.08 -100.60
N GLU A 67 -34.64 132.30 -101.81
CA GLU A 67 -35.42 132.88 -102.93
C GLU A 67 -36.60 131.96 -103.33
N LEU A 68 -36.37 130.64 -103.42
CA LEU A 68 -37.44 129.67 -103.73
C LEU A 68 -38.52 129.63 -102.64
N ALA A 69 -38.12 129.68 -101.36
CA ALA A 69 -39.07 129.72 -100.25
C ALA A 69 -39.91 131.00 -100.23
N LEU A 70 -39.36 132.15 -100.65
CA LEU A 70 -40.11 133.40 -100.79
C LEU A 70 -41.10 133.35 -101.95
N GLU A 71 -40.73 132.75 -103.08
CA GLU A 71 -41.62 132.60 -104.25
C GLU A 71 -42.83 131.69 -103.95
N GLU A 72 -42.66 130.64 -103.14
CA GLU A 72 -43.78 129.80 -102.67
C GLU A 72 -44.72 130.54 -101.71
N VAL A 73 -44.19 131.40 -100.83
CA VAL A 73 -45.00 132.23 -99.93
C VAL A 73 -45.76 133.32 -100.69
N GLU A 74 -45.18 133.89 -101.75
CA GLU A 74 -45.85 134.89 -102.60
C GLU A 74 -46.98 134.25 -103.41
N LYS A 75 -46.78 133.05 -103.98
CA LYS A 75 -47.86 132.27 -104.63
C LYS A 75 -48.99 131.90 -103.68
N ALA A 76 -48.68 131.49 -102.44
CA ALA A 76 -49.69 131.21 -101.43
C ALA A 76 -50.47 132.48 -100.99
N GLY A 77 -49.89 133.67 -101.18
CA GLY A 77 -50.51 134.96 -100.90
C GLY A 77 -51.41 135.50 -102.03
N GLU A 78 -51.16 135.15 -103.29
CA GLU A 78 -51.95 135.62 -104.45
C GLU A 78 -53.29 134.90 -104.59
N ASP A 79 -53.39 133.62 -104.20
CA ASP A 79 -54.64 132.84 -104.28
C ASP A 79 -55.71 133.26 -103.25
N GLN A 80 -55.37 134.09 -102.25
CA GLN A 80 -56.29 134.49 -101.17
C GLN A 80 -56.99 135.85 -101.36
N LYS A 81 -56.73 136.59 -102.45
CA LYS A 81 -57.24 137.98 -102.65
C LYS A 81 -58.23 138.21 -103.80
N ALA A 82 -58.66 137.20 -104.56
CA ALA A 82 -59.45 137.40 -105.79
C ALA A 82 -60.99 137.27 -105.67
N GLN A 83 -61.61 137.14 -104.48
CA GLN A 83 -63.06 136.84 -104.42
C GLN A 83 -63.86 137.56 -103.33
N ARG A 84 -63.70 138.88 -103.22
CA ARG A 84 -64.58 139.74 -102.41
C ARG A 84 -64.98 141.04 -103.12
N SER A 85 -65.86 140.97 -104.13
CA SER A 85 -66.81 142.06 -104.44
C SER A 85 -67.82 141.71 -105.56
N ALA A 86 -68.88 140.96 -105.27
CA ALA A 86 -70.13 141.02 -106.06
C ALA A 86 -71.32 140.38 -105.31
N GLY A 87 -72.12 141.21 -104.64
CA GLY A 87 -73.59 141.06 -104.61
C GLY A 87 -74.24 139.90 -103.82
N GLY A 88 -74.46 140.10 -102.52
CA GLY A 88 -75.82 140.04 -101.92
C GLY A 88 -76.57 138.70 -101.76
N ARG A 89 -76.12 137.56 -102.31
CA ARG A 89 -76.78 136.23 -102.12
C ARG A 89 -75.97 135.22 -101.28
N ASP A 90 -74.69 135.51 -101.05
CA ASP A 90 -73.68 134.56 -100.56
C ASP A 90 -73.47 134.50 -99.04
N THR A 91 -74.27 135.24 -98.27
CA THR A 91 -74.11 135.30 -96.80
C THR A 91 -74.91 134.23 -96.05
N ARG A 92 -75.72 133.39 -96.73
CA ARG A 92 -76.42 132.27 -96.06
C ARG A 92 -75.61 130.97 -96.07
N PHE A 93 -75.02 130.60 -97.21
CA PHE A 93 -74.21 129.38 -97.33
C PHE A 93 -73.02 129.35 -96.37
N LEU A 94 -72.23 130.43 -96.29
CA LEU A 94 -71.12 130.52 -95.33
C LEU A 94 -71.60 130.49 -93.86
N ARG A 95 -72.81 130.98 -93.57
CA ARG A 95 -73.40 130.88 -92.23
C ARG A 95 -73.83 129.46 -91.90
N ASP A 96 -74.38 128.74 -92.87
CA ASP A 96 -74.76 127.34 -92.71
C ASP A 96 -73.52 126.43 -92.63
N GLU A 97 -72.44 126.74 -93.35
CA GLU A 97 -71.15 126.04 -93.27
C GLU A 97 -70.44 126.29 -91.93
N ILE A 98 -70.41 127.54 -91.45
CA ILE A 98 -69.90 127.87 -90.10
C ILE A 98 -70.71 127.10 -89.04
N ARG A 99 -72.04 127.07 -89.14
CA ARG A 99 -72.88 126.29 -88.23
C ARG A 99 -72.57 124.79 -88.30
N GLN A 100 -72.32 124.24 -89.48
CA GLN A 100 -71.93 122.84 -89.62
C GLN A 100 -70.56 122.56 -88.98
N LEU A 101 -69.56 123.41 -89.19
CA LEU A 101 -68.24 123.27 -88.56
C LEU A 101 -68.28 123.47 -87.05
N GLU A 102 -69.09 124.41 -86.56
CA GLU A 102 -69.36 124.59 -85.12
C GLU A 102 -70.02 123.33 -84.54
N THR A 103 -71.02 122.77 -85.23
CA THR A 103 -71.67 121.52 -84.81
C THR A 103 -70.68 120.35 -84.81
N GLN A 104 -69.80 120.25 -85.81
CA GLN A 104 -68.75 119.23 -85.86
C GLN A 104 -67.71 119.40 -84.76
N ARG A 105 -67.31 120.64 -84.48
CA ARG A 105 -66.39 120.95 -83.38
C ARG A 105 -67.02 120.59 -82.04
N GLU A 106 -68.26 121.01 -81.80
CA GLU A 106 -69.00 120.63 -80.59
C GLU A 106 -69.16 119.12 -80.47
N GLN A 107 -69.35 118.40 -81.58
CA GLN A 107 -69.41 116.94 -81.59
C GLN A 107 -68.04 116.33 -81.23
N LYS A 108 -66.94 116.85 -81.76
CA LYS A 108 -65.57 116.42 -81.43
C LYS A 108 -65.19 116.75 -79.98
N ASP A 109 -65.60 117.92 -79.48
CA ASP A 109 -65.38 118.32 -78.09
C ASP A 109 -66.18 117.41 -77.14
N ARG A 110 -67.40 117.01 -77.52
CA ARG A 110 -68.18 115.98 -76.80
C ARG A 110 -67.48 114.62 -76.81
N GLU A 111 -66.97 114.17 -77.96
CA GLU A 111 -66.21 112.91 -78.08
C GLU A 111 -64.93 112.93 -77.23
N LEU A 112 -64.17 114.03 -77.24
CA LEU A 112 -62.98 114.20 -76.40
C LEU A 112 -63.34 114.16 -74.92
N ALA A 113 -64.37 114.87 -74.49
CA ALA A 113 -64.82 114.88 -73.10
C ALA A 113 -65.26 113.48 -72.63
N ASP A 114 -65.88 112.69 -73.49
CA ASP A 114 -66.27 111.31 -73.17
C ASP A 114 -65.06 110.36 -73.14
N MET A 115 -64.10 110.51 -74.06
CA MET A 115 -62.82 109.78 -74.02
C MET A 115 -61.98 110.12 -72.78
N GLU A 116 -61.95 111.39 -72.36
CA GLU A 116 -61.30 111.82 -71.12
C GLU A 116 -61.96 111.20 -69.88
N LYS A 117 -63.30 111.14 -69.84
CA LYS A 117 -64.01 110.45 -68.75
C LYS A 117 -63.72 108.96 -68.71
N GLU A 118 -63.66 108.28 -69.87
CA GLU A 118 -63.31 106.86 -69.92
C GLU A 118 -61.84 106.63 -69.52
N LEU A 119 -60.92 107.48 -69.97
CA LEU A 119 -59.51 107.42 -69.54
C LEU A 119 -59.38 107.63 -68.02
N GLU A 120 -60.16 108.54 -67.44
CA GLU A 120 -60.17 108.77 -65.99
C GLU A 120 -60.73 107.57 -65.21
N LYS A 121 -61.77 106.90 -65.74
CA LYS A 121 -62.27 105.63 -65.17
C LYS A 121 -61.22 104.53 -65.27
N GLU A 122 -60.54 104.42 -66.42
CA GLU A 122 -59.49 103.43 -66.65
C GLU A 122 -58.29 103.67 -65.73
N LYS A 123 -57.87 104.91 -65.52
CA LYS A 123 -56.83 105.27 -64.54
C LYS A 123 -57.20 104.83 -63.13
N LYS A 124 -58.45 105.09 -62.68
CA LYS A 124 -58.93 104.63 -61.37
C LYS A 124 -58.96 103.12 -61.24
N VAL A 125 -59.36 102.40 -62.31
CA VAL A 125 -59.32 100.93 -62.34
C VAL A 125 -57.87 100.44 -62.30
N ASN A 126 -56.95 101.07 -63.03
CA ASN A 126 -55.54 100.69 -63.06
C ASN A 126 -54.85 100.94 -61.70
N GLU A 127 -55.15 102.06 -61.02
CA GLU A 127 -54.70 102.32 -59.65
C GLU A 127 -55.21 101.25 -58.67
N GLN A 128 -56.48 100.86 -58.78
CA GLN A 128 -57.05 99.77 -57.96
C GLN A 128 -56.38 98.42 -58.25
N LEU A 129 -56.07 98.13 -59.52
CA LEU A 129 -55.34 96.91 -59.89
C LEU A 129 -53.90 96.93 -59.39
N ALA A 130 -53.22 98.07 -59.40
CA ALA A 130 -51.87 98.23 -58.88
C ALA A 130 -51.82 97.96 -57.36
N LEU A 131 -52.73 98.55 -56.59
CA LEU A 131 -52.85 98.29 -55.14
C LEU A 131 -53.15 96.82 -54.85
N ARG A 132 -54.08 96.20 -55.60
CA ARG A 132 -54.38 94.78 -55.44
C ARG A 132 -53.19 93.89 -55.79
N ASN A 133 -52.39 94.27 -56.79
CA ASN A 133 -51.18 93.53 -57.14
C ASN A 133 -50.10 93.68 -56.07
N GLU A 134 -49.92 94.87 -55.52
CA GLU A 134 -49.00 95.12 -54.40
C GLU A 134 -49.40 94.31 -53.14
N ASP A 135 -50.69 94.29 -52.79
CA ASP A 135 -51.20 93.46 -51.69
C ASP A 135 -50.93 91.97 -51.92
N ALA A 136 -51.20 91.46 -53.12
CA ALA A 136 -50.94 90.07 -53.49
C ALA A 136 -49.44 89.73 -53.49
N GLU A 137 -48.57 90.65 -53.93
CA GLU A 137 -47.11 90.49 -53.89
C GLU A 137 -46.57 90.48 -52.46
N ASN A 138 -47.14 91.31 -51.59
CA ASN A 138 -46.82 91.34 -50.16
C ASN A 138 -47.23 90.04 -49.46
N GLU A 139 -48.43 89.52 -49.76
CA GLU A 139 -48.88 88.21 -49.27
C GLU A 139 -48.01 87.06 -49.80
N ASN A 140 -47.67 87.06 -51.09
CA ASN A 140 -46.78 86.06 -51.69
C ASN A 140 -45.40 86.08 -51.02
N SER A 141 -44.87 87.27 -50.75
CA SER A 141 -43.59 87.45 -50.07
C SER A 141 -43.63 86.95 -48.62
N LYS A 142 -44.75 87.09 -47.90
CA LYS A 142 -44.93 86.52 -46.56
C LYS A 142 -44.96 84.99 -46.63
N LEU A 143 -45.80 84.42 -47.50
CA LEU A 143 -45.92 82.97 -47.68
C LEU A 143 -44.60 82.31 -48.10
N ARG A 144 -43.79 82.97 -48.94
CA ARG A 144 -42.45 82.47 -49.30
C ARG A 144 -41.52 82.37 -48.10
N ARG A 145 -41.51 83.39 -47.22
CA ARG A 145 -40.70 83.37 -46.00
C ARG A 145 -41.17 82.27 -45.04
N GLU A 146 -42.49 82.13 -44.86
CA GLU A 146 -43.07 81.06 -44.05
C GLU A 146 -42.74 79.67 -44.60
N ASN A 147 -42.80 79.48 -45.92
CA ASN A 147 -42.46 78.21 -46.55
C ASN A 147 -40.99 77.86 -46.35
N GLU A 148 -40.09 78.84 -46.48
CA GLU A 148 -38.65 78.63 -46.24
C GLU A 148 -38.37 78.32 -44.77
N GLN A 149 -39.06 78.99 -43.84
CA GLN A 149 -38.96 78.66 -42.42
C GLN A 149 -39.42 77.23 -42.14
N LEU A 150 -40.58 76.82 -42.67
CA LEU A 150 -41.09 75.46 -42.50
C LEU A 150 -40.15 74.41 -43.11
N ARG A 151 -39.49 74.70 -44.23
CA ARG A 151 -38.47 73.82 -44.82
C ARG A 151 -37.26 73.66 -43.88
N GLN A 152 -36.81 74.76 -43.30
CA GLN A 152 -35.71 74.74 -42.33
C GLN A 152 -36.10 73.93 -41.09
N ASP A 153 -37.30 74.13 -40.56
CA ASP A 153 -37.82 73.37 -39.41
C ASP A 153 -37.89 71.87 -39.71
N VAL A 154 -38.35 71.47 -40.91
CA VAL A 154 -38.35 70.06 -41.35
C VAL A 154 -36.93 69.49 -41.39
N ILE A 155 -35.95 70.25 -41.89
CA ILE A 155 -34.55 69.82 -41.92
C ILE A 155 -34.02 69.62 -40.50
N ASP A 156 -34.33 70.53 -39.58
CA ASP A 156 -33.85 70.48 -38.20
C ASP A 156 -34.52 69.34 -37.41
N TYR A 157 -35.83 69.12 -37.59
CA TYR A 157 -36.50 67.94 -37.04
C TYR A 157 -35.96 66.63 -37.61
N GLN A 158 -35.66 66.60 -38.92
CA GLN A 158 -35.06 65.43 -39.55
C GLN A 158 -33.66 65.14 -38.96
N ARG A 159 -32.82 66.17 -38.81
CA ARG A 159 -31.51 66.06 -38.15
C ARG A 159 -31.64 65.57 -36.70
N GLN A 160 -32.63 66.05 -35.96
CA GLN A 160 -32.89 65.60 -34.59
C GLN A 160 -33.30 64.12 -34.55
N ILE A 161 -34.19 63.70 -35.46
CA ILE A 161 -34.60 62.30 -35.59
C ILE A 161 -33.39 61.41 -35.92
N ASP A 162 -32.55 61.84 -36.86
CA ASP A 162 -31.38 61.05 -37.27
C ASP A 162 -30.32 60.97 -36.17
N SER A 163 -30.10 62.05 -35.42
CA SER A 163 -29.25 62.06 -34.22
C SER A 163 -29.77 61.11 -33.13
N GLN A 164 -31.09 61.07 -32.90
CA GLN A 164 -31.69 60.11 -31.95
C GLN A 164 -31.54 58.67 -32.41
N LYS A 165 -31.73 58.39 -33.71
CA LYS A 165 -31.52 57.05 -34.28
C LYS A 165 -30.07 56.60 -34.13
N GLU A 166 -29.11 57.47 -34.41
CA GLU A 166 -27.69 57.19 -34.24
C GLU A 166 -27.34 56.88 -32.78
N SER A 167 -27.84 57.69 -31.83
CA SER A 167 -27.67 57.43 -30.39
C SER A 167 -28.26 56.07 -29.96
N LEU A 168 -29.44 55.69 -30.46
CA LEU A 168 -30.04 54.38 -30.18
C LEU A 168 -29.24 53.23 -30.79
N LEU A 169 -28.68 53.42 -31.99
CA LEU A 169 -27.82 52.41 -32.64
C LEU A 169 -26.52 52.21 -31.87
N SER A 170 -25.87 53.28 -31.42
CA SER A 170 -24.66 53.19 -30.58
C SER A 170 -24.96 52.49 -29.26
N ARG A 171 -26.07 52.83 -28.58
CA ARG A 171 -26.49 52.16 -27.35
C ARG A 171 -26.77 50.67 -27.56
N ARG A 172 -27.38 50.29 -28.69
CA ARG A 172 -27.62 48.88 -29.03
C ARG A 172 -26.32 48.09 -29.22
N GLY A 173 -25.28 48.73 -29.76
CA GLY A 173 -23.93 48.14 -29.85
C GLY A 173 -23.34 47.87 -28.47
N GLU A 174 -23.38 48.87 -27.59
CA GLU A 174 -22.93 48.73 -26.20
C GLU A 174 -23.70 47.63 -25.46
N ASP A 175 -25.02 47.56 -25.59
CA ASP A 175 -25.86 46.51 -24.99
C ASP A 175 -25.45 45.09 -25.45
N SER A 176 -25.05 44.95 -26.71
CA SER A 176 -24.53 43.67 -27.26
C SER A 176 -23.19 43.30 -26.63
N ASP A 177 -22.27 44.26 -26.48
CA ASP A 177 -20.97 44.04 -25.87
C ASP A 177 -21.10 43.71 -24.37
N TYR A 178 -21.97 44.43 -23.65
CA TYR A 178 -22.29 44.11 -22.26
C TYR A 178 -22.87 42.70 -22.11
N ARG A 179 -23.77 42.29 -23.01
CA ARG A 179 -24.33 40.93 -23.00
C ARG A 179 -23.29 39.87 -23.26
N SER A 180 -22.36 40.11 -24.20
CA SER A 180 -21.23 39.20 -24.48
C SER A 180 -20.30 39.08 -23.28
N GLN A 181 -19.92 40.20 -22.67
CA GLN A 181 -19.10 40.22 -21.45
C GLN A 181 -19.78 39.51 -20.29
N LEU A 182 -21.08 39.75 -20.08
CA LEU A 182 -21.87 39.07 -19.05
C LEU A 182 -21.91 37.56 -19.30
N SER A 183 -22.12 37.13 -20.55
CA SER A 183 -22.09 35.71 -20.91
C SER A 183 -20.72 35.08 -20.64
N LYS A 184 -19.63 35.77 -20.95
CA LYS A 184 -18.27 35.30 -20.68
C LYS A 184 -18.02 35.19 -19.17
N LYS A 185 -18.43 36.20 -18.39
CA LYS A 185 -18.31 36.19 -16.93
C LYS A 185 -19.15 35.09 -16.30
N ASN A 186 -20.36 34.84 -16.80
CA ASN A 186 -21.19 33.73 -16.36
C ASN A 186 -20.51 32.37 -16.64
N PHE A 187 -19.85 32.22 -17.79
CA PHE A 187 -19.10 31.00 -18.10
C PHE A 187 -17.89 30.81 -17.18
N GLU A 188 -17.11 31.88 -16.93
CA GLU A 188 -16.00 31.87 -15.96
C GLU A 188 -16.49 31.51 -14.55
N LEU A 189 -17.64 32.05 -14.12
CA LEU A 189 -18.24 31.72 -12.83
C LEU A 189 -18.62 30.25 -12.72
N VAL A 190 -19.20 29.66 -13.77
CA VAL A 190 -19.52 28.22 -13.78
C VAL A 190 -18.26 27.38 -13.68
N GLN A 191 -17.19 27.74 -14.41
CA GLN A 191 -15.90 27.03 -14.28
C GLN A 191 -15.33 27.10 -12.86
N TYR A 192 -15.38 28.27 -12.22
CA TYR A 192 -14.93 28.39 -10.83
C TYR A 192 -15.76 27.56 -9.87
N LEU A 193 -17.07 27.42 -10.11
CA LEU A 193 -17.92 26.54 -9.30
C LEU A 193 -17.53 25.06 -9.49
N ASP A 194 -17.29 24.62 -10.72
CA ASP A 194 -16.83 23.26 -11.02
C ASP A 194 -15.45 22.97 -10.39
N GLU A 195 -14.52 23.93 -10.48
CA GLU A 195 -13.21 23.84 -9.84
C GLU A 195 -13.34 23.74 -8.31
N ILE A 196 -14.15 24.60 -7.69
CA ILE A 196 -14.43 24.55 -6.25
C ILE A 196 -15.02 23.18 -5.86
N GLN A 197 -15.96 22.64 -6.64
CA GLN A 197 -16.54 21.33 -6.37
C GLN A 197 -15.47 20.23 -6.45
N SER A 198 -14.64 20.22 -7.50
CA SER A 198 -13.57 19.22 -7.63
C SER A 198 -12.52 19.31 -6.51
N LEU A 199 -12.19 20.53 -6.07
CA LEU A 199 -11.30 20.76 -4.93
C LEU A 199 -11.95 20.32 -3.61
N THR A 200 -13.26 20.48 -3.49
CA THR A 200 -14.02 20.00 -2.32
C THR A 200 -14.02 18.48 -2.24
N GLU A 201 -14.34 17.80 -3.35
CA GLU A 201 -14.31 16.32 -3.43
C GLU A 201 -12.92 15.74 -3.16
N THR A 202 -11.86 16.38 -3.67
CA THR A 202 -10.48 15.96 -3.40
C THR A 202 -10.07 16.18 -1.94
N ASN A 203 -10.52 17.28 -1.32
CA ASN A 203 -10.31 17.51 0.11
C ASN A 203 -11.04 16.48 0.98
N GLU A 204 -12.30 16.16 0.69
CA GLU A 204 -13.05 15.11 1.39
C GLU A 204 -12.34 13.74 1.26
N ARG A 205 -11.80 13.42 0.09
CA ARG A 205 -11.00 12.21 -0.13
C ARG A 205 -9.70 12.22 0.69
N LEU A 206 -9.01 13.35 0.79
CA LEU A 206 -7.82 13.46 1.64
C LEU A 206 -8.17 13.40 3.13
N GLU A 207 -9.32 13.92 3.55
CA GLU A 207 -9.77 13.88 4.93
C GLU A 207 -10.09 12.44 5.37
N THR A 208 -10.80 11.68 4.54
CA THR A 208 -11.07 10.26 4.77
C THR A 208 -9.78 9.43 4.85
N GLN A 209 -8.81 9.66 3.95
CA GLN A 209 -7.49 9.01 4.03
C GLN A 209 -6.72 9.38 5.30
N ASN A 210 -6.78 10.65 5.73
CA ASN A 210 -6.15 11.08 6.99
C ASN A 210 -6.80 10.42 8.21
N GLN A 211 -8.14 10.30 8.22
CA GLN A 211 -8.86 9.61 9.30
C GLN A 211 -8.50 8.13 9.36
N GLU A 212 -8.40 7.46 8.21
CA GLU A 212 -7.99 6.05 8.13
C GLU A 212 -6.55 5.84 8.62
N MET A 213 -5.59 6.68 8.18
CA MET A 213 -4.21 6.61 8.67
C MET A 213 -4.11 6.86 10.18
N ARG A 214 -4.88 7.80 10.73
CA ARG A 214 -4.95 8.04 12.19
C ARG A 214 -5.46 6.81 12.93
N LYS A 215 -6.56 6.21 12.45
CA LYS A 215 -7.13 5.00 13.05
C LYS A 215 -6.13 3.84 13.04
N ASN A 216 -5.44 3.61 11.92
CA ASN A 216 -4.44 2.54 11.83
C ASN A 216 -3.26 2.77 12.79
N LEU A 217 -2.83 4.02 12.97
CA LEU A 217 -1.80 4.36 13.96
C LEU A 217 -2.29 4.16 15.40
N GLU A 218 -3.53 4.54 15.71
CA GLU A 218 -4.14 4.28 17.02
C GLU A 218 -4.24 2.78 17.31
N GLU A 219 -4.66 1.97 16.34
CA GLU A 219 -4.71 0.50 16.46
C GLU A 219 -3.31 -0.08 16.70
N SER A 220 -2.29 0.38 15.96
CA SER A 220 -0.91 -0.07 16.15
C SER A 220 -0.34 0.30 17.52
N VAL A 221 -0.68 1.49 18.05
CA VAL A 221 -0.32 1.89 19.42
C VAL A 221 -1.00 0.99 20.43
N GLN A 222 -2.29 0.69 20.29
CA GLN A 222 -3.01 -0.22 21.18
C GLN A 222 -2.43 -1.63 21.18
N GLU A 223 -1.98 -2.14 20.02
CA GLU A 223 -1.30 -3.43 19.93
C GLU A 223 0.06 -3.43 20.66
N MET A 224 0.82 -2.35 20.52
CA MET A 224 2.10 -2.18 21.24
C MET A 224 1.90 -2.05 22.76
N GLU A 225 0.84 -1.39 23.21
CA GLU A 225 0.46 -1.34 24.63
C GLU A 225 0.12 -2.73 25.17
N LYS A 226 -0.68 -3.51 24.44
CA LYS A 226 -1.00 -4.91 24.81
C LYS A 226 0.26 -5.78 24.90
N MET A 227 1.16 -5.67 23.93
CA MET A 227 2.42 -6.40 23.95
C MET A 227 3.31 -5.99 25.14
N THR A 228 3.31 -4.70 25.49
CA THR A 228 4.03 -4.18 26.66
C THR A 228 3.46 -4.76 27.96
N ASP A 229 2.13 -4.84 28.09
CA ASP A 229 1.46 -5.46 29.23
C ASP A 229 1.77 -6.95 29.35
N GLU A 230 1.75 -7.69 28.22
CA GLU A 230 2.12 -9.11 28.17
C GLU A 230 3.58 -9.33 28.56
N TYR A 231 4.49 -8.49 28.06
CA TYR A 231 5.90 -8.52 28.42
C TYR A 231 6.09 -8.29 29.94
N ASN A 232 5.39 -7.31 30.51
CA ASN A 232 5.45 -7.03 31.95
C ASN A 232 4.92 -8.21 32.78
N LYS A 233 3.83 -8.86 32.35
CA LYS A 233 3.32 -10.09 33.00
C LYS A 233 4.34 -11.22 32.93
N MET A 234 4.94 -11.45 31.77
CA MET A 234 5.98 -12.47 31.60
C MET A 234 7.19 -12.20 32.49
N LYS A 235 7.63 -10.94 32.55
CA LYS A 235 8.73 -10.50 33.43
C LYS A 235 8.45 -10.83 34.90
N LEU A 236 7.22 -10.62 35.38
CA LEU A 236 6.82 -11.00 36.74
C LEU A 236 6.87 -12.51 36.96
N ILE A 237 6.38 -13.31 36.00
CA ILE A 237 6.40 -14.78 36.10
C ILE A 237 7.84 -15.30 36.13
N VAL A 238 8.74 -14.75 35.30
CA VAL A 238 10.16 -15.11 35.31
C VAL A 238 10.78 -14.77 36.66
N GLN A 239 10.57 -13.56 37.18
CA GLN A 239 11.07 -13.17 38.51
C GLN A 239 10.55 -14.10 39.63
N GLN A 240 9.27 -14.48 39.58
CA GLN A 240 8.70 -15.45 40.52
C GLN A 240 9.34 -16.83 40.39
N THR A 241 9.57 -17.28 39.15
CA THR A 241 10.21 -18.56 38.86
C THR A 241 11.66 -18.58 39.35
N ASP A 242 12.40 -17.48 39.19
CA ASP A 242 13.77 -17.35 39.71
C ASP A 242 13.82 -17.46 41.24
N ILE A 243 12.88 -16.79 41.93
CA ILE A 243 12.76 -16.88 43.40
C ILE A 243 12.49 -18.32 43.84
N ILE A 244 11.56 -19.02 43.19
CA ILE A 244 11.24 -20.42 43.48
C ILE A 244 12.45 -21.33 43.17
N MET A 245 13.15 -21.09 42.07
CA MET A 245 14.32 -21.87 41.68
C MET A 245 15.45 -21.73 42.70
N ASP A 246 15.70 -20.51 43.19
CA ASP A 246 16.70 -20.27 44.23
C ASP A 246 16.32 -20.92 45.58
N GLN A 247 15.03 -20.95 45.91
CA GLN A 247 14.53 -21.68 47.08
C GLN A 247 14.79 -23.19 46.93
N LEU A 248 14.40 -23.79 45.81
CA LEU A 248 14.64 -25.21 45.52
C LEU A 248 16.14 -25.55 45.51
N ARG A 249 16.99 -24.63 45.03
CA ARG A 249 18.45 -24.81 45.06
C ARG A 249 18.97 -24.88 46.50
N LYS A 250 18.50 -23.99 47.38
CA LYS A 250 18.84 -24.01 48.82
C LYS A 250 18.38 -25.29 49.50
N GLU A 251 17.16 -25.73 49.26
CA GLU A 251 16.63 -26.99 49.81
C GLU A 251 17.44 -28.20 49.31
N LYS A 252 17.76 -28.24 48.02
CA LYS A 252 18.62 -29.28 47.44
C LYS A 252 20.00 -29.32 48.10
N GLU A 253 20.62 -28.17 48.34
CA GLU A 253 21.91 -28.08 49.03
C GLU A 253 21.80 -28.57 50.47
N GLN A 254 20.73 -28.21 51.20
CA GLN A 254 20.46 -28.71 52.54
C GLN A 254 20.33 -30.24 52.56
N PHE A 255 19.53 -30.83 51.67
CA PHE A 255 19.40 -32.29 51.58
C PHE A 255 20.72 -32.95 51.19
N LYS A 256 21.51 -32.33 50.32
CA LYS A 256 22.84 -32.82 49.96
C LYS A 256 23.77 -32.86 51.19
N PHE A 257 23.75 -31.82 52.03
CA PHE A 257 24.49 -31.81 53.28
C PHE A 257 24.02 -32.91 54.24
N GLN A 258 22.71 -33.11 54.39
CA GLN A 258 22.15 -34.19 55.22
C GLN A 258 22.59 -35.57 54.73
N VAL A 259 22.53 -35.81 53.42
CA VAL A 259 22.99 -37.09 52.83
C VAL A 259 24.48 -37.29 53.06
N GLN A 260 25.30 -36.25 52.88
CA GLN A 260 26.73 -36.32 53.12
C GLN A 260 27.03 -36.61 54.58
N GLU A 261 26.38 -35.92 55.51
CA GLU A 261 26.50 -36.14 56.96
C GLU A 261 26.14 -37.58 57.34
N LEU A 262 25.01 -38.11 56.88
CA LEU A 262 24.62 -39.50 57.11
C LEU A 262 25.60 -40.50 56.50
N THR A 263 26.13 -40.19 55.31
CA THR A 263 27.15 -41.01 54.64
C THR A 263 28.44 -41.05 55.47
N ASP A 264 28.86 -39.91 56.01
CA ASP A 264 30.06 -39.80 56.84
C ASP A 264 29.85 -40.47 58.21
N GLN A 265 28.66 -40.39 58.80
CA GLN A 265 28.30 -41.17 60.00
C GLN A 265 28.35 -42.68 59.73
N LEU A 266 27.86 -43.14 58.58
CA LEU A 266 27.87 -44.55 58.21
C LEU A 266 29.29 -45.06 57.96
N LYS A 267 30.16 -44.24 57.33
CA LYS A 267 31.58 -44.56 57.19
C LYS A 267 32.29 -44.62 58.54
N ALA A 268 32.06 -43.65 59.42
CA ALA A 268 32.64 -43.66 60.76
C ALA A 268 32.22 -44.91 61.56
N LYS A 269 30.96 -45.35 61.43
CA LYS A 269 30.49 -46.61 62.03
C LYS A 269 31.17 -47.84 61.45
N ASN A 270 31.35 -47.91 60.13
CA ASN A 270 32.11 -49.01 59.52
C ASN A 270 33.57 -49.01 59.97
N GLU A 271 34.21 -47.85 60.09
CA GLU A 271 35.58 -47.70 60.61
C GLU A 271 35.68 -48.10 62.10
N GLU A 272 34.62 -47.91 62.90
CA GLU A 272 34.52 -48.44 64.27
C GLU A 272 34.34 -49.96 64.32
N ASP A 273 33.65 -50.55 63.34
CA ASP A 273 33.44 -52.01 63.25
C ASP A 273 34.72 -52.76 62.81
N ASP A 274 35.60 -52.13 62.02
CA ASP A 274 36.88 -52.70 61.55
C ASP A 274 37.80 -53.24 62.68
N PRO A 275 38.10 -52.49 63.77
CA PRO A 275 38.90 -53.01 64.87
C PRO A 275 38.20 -54.15 65.61
N LEU A 276 36.87 -54.13 65.67
CA LEU A 276 36.08 -55.20 66.25
C LEU A 276 36.19 -56.48 65.41
N MET A 277 36.06 -56.36 64.09
CA MET A 277 36.27 -57.44 63.12
C MET A 277 37.70 -57.96 63.15
N ALA A 278 38.71 -57.09 63.27
CA ALA A 278 40.11 -57.47 63.41
C ALA A 278 40.36 -58.28 64.69
N ALA A 279 39.83 -57.83 65.83
CA ALA A 279 39.94 -58.53 67.10
C ALA A 279 39.23 -59.91 67.09
N VAL A 280 38.06 -59.99 66.46
CA VAL A 280 37.35 -61.27 66.26
C VAL A 280 38.17 -62.20 65.37
N ASN A 281 38.72 -61.71 64.26
CA ASN A 281 39.60 -62.50 63.39
C ASN A 281 40.84 -63.01 64.14
N GLU A 282 41.48 -62.17 64.96
CA GLU A 282 42.61 -62.58 65.78
C GLU A 282 42.24 -63.72 66.74
N LYS A 283 41.08 -63.62 67.41
CA LYS A 283 40.57 -64.69 68.29
C LYS A 283 40.24 -65.97 67.53
N VAL A 284 39.69 -65.86 66.33
CA VAL A 284 39.44 -67.03 65.46
C VAL A 284 40.77 -67.70 65.09
N GLU A 285 41.81 -66.93 64.76
CA GLU A 285 43.13 -67.49 64.45
C GLU A 285 43.82 -68.11 65.68
N GLU A 286 43.66 -67.53 66.88
CA GLU A 286 44.09 -68.15 68.13
C GLU A 286 43.42 -69.52 68.34
N TRP A 287 42.11 -69.61 68.14
CA TRP A 287 41.39 -70.88 68.28
C TRP A 287 41.76 -71.90 67.22
N LYS A 288 41.97 -71.48 65.96
CA LYS A 288 42.49 -72.36 64.92
C LYS A 288 43.84 -72.94 65.32
N LYS A 289 44.76 -72.13 65.85
CA LYS A 289 46.07 -72.61 66.35
C LYS A 289 45.92 -73.61 67.50
N ILE A 290 45.04 -73.33 68.46
CA ILE A 290 44.78 -74.26 69.58
C ILE A 290 44.20 -75.58 69.04
N LEU A 291 43.24 -75.52 68.11
CA LEU A 291 42.66 -76.70 67.48
C LEU A 291 43.74 -77.52 66.77
N THR A 292 44.61 -76.90 65.96
CA THR A 292 45.69 -77.62 65.29
C THR A 292 46.66 -78.25 66.28
N CYS A 293 47.03 -77.55 67.36
CA CYS A 293 47.88 -78.13 68.39
C CYS A 293 47.20 -79.32 69.09
N LYS A 294 45.89 -79.26 69.31
CA LYS A 294 45.13 -80.38 69.90
C LYS A 294 44.99 -81.55 68.93
N ASP A 295 44.82 -81.30 67.63
CA ASP A 295 44.86 -82.34 66.61
C ASP A 295 46.23 -83.01 66.57
N ASP A 296 47.33 -82.25 66.67
CA ASP A 296 48.70 -82.79 66.77
C ASP A 296 48.86 -83.67 68.03
N GLU A 297 48.43 -83.20 69.21
CA GLU A 297 48.42 -84.00 70.44
C GLU A 297 47.61 -85.30 70.29
N ILE A 298 46.44 -85.22 69.64
CA ILE A 298 45.61 -86.41 69.37
C ILE A 298 46.36 -87.39 68.46
N ILE A 299 47.04 -86.91 67.42
CA ILE A 299 47.85 -87.75 66.53
C ILE A 299 48.98 -88.44 67.33
N GLU A 300 49.67 -87.71 68.21
CA GLU A 300 50.71 -88.28 69.08
C GLU A 300 50.15 -89.37 70.00
N TYR A 301 49.00 -89.12 70.65
CA TYR A 301 48.32 -90.11 71.48
C TYR A 301 47.87 -91.33 70.67
N GLN A 302 47.34 -91.13 69.46
CA GLN A 302 46.97 -92.22 68.56
C GLN A 302 48.19 -93.07 68.16
N GLN A 303 49.33 -92.44 67.85
CA GLN A 303 50.58 -93.13 67.54
C GLN A 303 51.11 -93.91 68.76
N MET A 304 51.07 -93.33 69.96
CA MET A 304 51.48 -94.01 71.19
C MET A 304 50.59 -95.23 71.47
N LEU A 305 49.26 -95.09 71.33
CA LEU A 305 48.32 -96.20 71.45
C LEU A 305 48.59 -97.28 70.41
N PHE A 306 48.89 -96.91 69.16
CA PHE A 306 49.26 -97.85 68.11
C PHE A 306 50.54 -98.62 68.48
N ASN A 307 51.60 -97.91 68.89
CA ASN A 307 52.87 -98.50 69.32
C ASN A 307 52.71 -99.45 70.52
N LEU A 308 51.89 -99.08 71.51
CA LEU A 308 51.59 -99.93 72.65
C LEU A 308 50.79 -101.18 72.24
N LYS A 309 49.81 -101.03 71.34
CA LYS A 309 49.07 -102.18 70.78
C LYS A 309 49.98 -103.11 69.97
N GLU A 310 50.94 -102.58 69.20
CA GLU A 310 51.93 -103.41 68.49
C GLU A 310 52.88 -104.11 69.46
N LYS A 311 53.41 -103.41 70.47
CA LYS A 311 54.23 -104.04 71.52
C LYS A 311 53.48 -105.15 72.24
N LEU A 312 52.19 -104.95 72.53
CA LEU A 312 51.33 -105.98 73.12
C LEU A 312 51.19 -107.19 72.17
N LYS A 313 50.95 -106.96 70.88
CA LYS A 313 50.89 -108.05 69.88
C LYS A 313 52.23 -108.80 69.79
N MET A 314 53.36 -108.10 69.81
CA MET A 314 54.69 -108.73 69.79
C MET A 314 54.94 -109.54 71.06
N ALA A 315 54.63 -109.00 72.24
CA ALA A 315 54.74 -109.72 73.51
C ALA A 315 53.82 -110.95 73.57
N GLN A 316 52.61 -110.86 72.98
CA GLN A 316 51.71 -112.00 72.85
C GLN A 316 52.30 -113.08 71.93
N LEU A 317 52.87 -112.70 70.77
CA LEU A 317 53.54 -113.63 69.86
C LEU A 317 54.75 -114.31 70.53
N ASP A 318 55.53 -113.57 71.32
CA ASP A 318 56.66 -114.12 72.07
C ASP A 318 56.19 -115.09 73.17
N ALA A 319 55.11 -114.77 73.89
CA ALA A 319 54.49 -115.67 74.86
C ALA A 319 53.96 -116.95 74.20
N ASP A 320 53.27 -116.83 73.06
CA ASP A 320 52.77 -117.97 72.29
C ASP A 320 53.93 -118.82 71.76
N LYS A 321 55.01 -118.20 71.28
CA LYS A 321 56.25 -118.90 70.87
C LYS A 321 56.88 -119.66 72.03
N ASN A 322 56.94 -119.06 73.22
CA ASN A 322 57.46 -119.73 74.42
C ASN A 322 56.56 -120.90 74.86
N ASN A 323 55.24 -120.73 74.79
CA ASN A 323 54.28 -121.81 75.05
C ASN A 323 54.45 -122.98 74.07
N VAL A 324 54.66 -122.70 72.77
CA VAL A 324 54.96 -123.72 71.76
C VAL A 324 56.26 -124.46 72.09
N ILE A 325 57.32 -123.75 72.48
CA ILE A 325 58.60 -124.36 72.88
C ILE A 325 58.41 -125.27 74.10
N ALA A 326 57.68 -124.80 75.12
CA ALA A 326 57.40 -125.59 76.33
C ALA A 326 56.57 -126.83 76.02
N LEU A 327 55.55 -126.71 75.17
CA LEU A 327 54.77 -127.86 74.70
C LEU A 327 55.63 -128.83 73.89
N GLN A 328 56.54 -128.33 73.05
CA GLN A 328 57.44 -129.16 72.26
C GLN A 328 58.45 -129.92 73.12
N GLN A 329 58.98 -129.30 74.18
CA GLN A 329 59.77 -129.99 75.20
C GLN A 329 58.96 -131.06 75.95
N GLY A 330 57.75 -130.73 76.39
CA GLY A 330 56.88 -131.68 77.07
C GLY A 330 56.52 -132.90 76.19
N VAL A 331 56.31 -132.70 74.89
CA VAL A 331 56.14 -133.80 73.92
C VAL A 331 57.40 -134.65 73.85
N GLN A 332 58.58 -134.02 73.74
CA GLN A 332 59.85 -134.75 73.62
C GLN A 332 60.19 -135.56 74.89
N GLU A 333 59.87 -135.05 76.08
CA GLU A 333 59.99 -135.80 77.35
C GLU A 333 59.04 -137.00 77.41
N ARG A 334 57.80 -136.83 76.95
CA ARG A 334 56.82 -137.92 76.86
C ARG A 334 57.26 -138.99 75.86
N ASP A 335 57.80 -138.60 74.71
CA ASP A 335 58.38 -139.52 73.73
C ASP A 335 59.56 -140.30 74.31
N ASN A 336 60.40 -139.66 75.12
CA ASN A 336 61.50 -140.33 75.83
C ASN A 336 61.00 -141.34 76.86
N GLN A 337 59.94 -141.02 77.62
CA GLN A 337 59.31 -141.97 78.56
C GLN A 337 58.67 -143.16 77.83
N ILE A 338 57.98 -142.92 76.72
CA ILE A 338 57.36 -143.98 75.90
C ILE A 338 58.44 -144.94 75.42
N ARG A 339 59.55 -144.42 74.90
CA ARG A 339 60.69 -145.25 74.44
C ARG A 339 61.26 -146.11 75.56
N LEU A 340 61.48 -145.54 76.75
CA LEU A 340 62.03 -146.27 77.90
C LEU A 340 61.08 -147.38 78.39
N LEU A 341 59.78 -147.10 78.48
CA LEU A 341 58.77 -148.09 78.84
C LEU A 341 58.64 -149.18 77.77
N THR A 342 58.78 -148.81 76.50
CA THR A 342 58.77 -149.78 75.39
C THR A 342 59.95 -150.74 75.50
N GLU A 343 61.15 -150.24 75.79
CA GLU A 343 62.35 -151.07 76.02
C GLU A 343 62.18 -152.02 77.23
N GLN A 344 61.60 -151.54 78.33
CA GLN A 344 61.33 -152.39 79.51
C GLN A 344 60.35 -153.52 79.20
N VAL A 345 59.25 -153.22 78.50
CA VAL A 345 58.28 -154.24 78.09
C VAL A 345 58.94 -155.25 77.16
N GLU A 346 59.77 -154.81 76.22
CA GLU A 346 60.46 -155.71 75.29
C GLU A 346 61.46 -156.64 76.02
N GLN A 347 62.15 -156.13 77.05
CA GLN A 347 63.02 -156.95 77.91
C GLN A 347 62.24 -157.98 78.72
N TYR A 348 61.16 -157.57 79.39
CA TYR A 348 60.32 -158.50 80.15
C TYR A 348 59.67 -159.55 79.24
N THR A 349 59.33 -159.20 78.00
CA THR A 349 58.78 -160.16 77.03
C THR A 349 59.84 -161.20 76.63
N LYS A 350 61.08 -160.78 76.36
CA LYS A 350 62.20 -161.70 76.05
C LYS A 350 62.57 -162.61 77.23
N GLU A 351 62.50 -162.11 78.45
CA GLU A 351 62.69 -162.94 79.65
C GLU A 351 61.56 -163.95 79.83
N MET A 352 60.32 -163.53 79.61
CA MET A 352 59.15 -164.40 79.70
C MET A 352 59.18 -165.52 78.62
N GLU A 353 59.62 -165.22 77.40
CA GLU A 353 59.84 -166.22 76.34
C GLU A 353 60.92 -167.24 76.71
N ARG A 354 62.01 -166.82 77.36
CA ARG A 354 63.04 -167.76 77.87
C ARG A 354 62.49 -168.65 78.98
N SER A 355 61.72 -168.09 79.91
CA SER A 355 61.08 -168.88 80.98
C SER A 355 60.07 -169.88 80.42
N ALA A 356 59.30 -169.50 79.39
CA ALA A 356 58.40 -170.42 78.70
C ALA A 356 59.16 -171.59 78.05
N SER A 357 60.29 -171.31 77.39
CA SER A 357 61.12 -172.34 76.75
C SER A 357 61.69 -173.36 77.74
N ILE A 358 62.12 -172.92 78.93
CA ILE A 358 62.66 -173.81 79.98
C ILE A 358 61.57 -174.74 80.57
N ILE A 359 60.34 -174.23 80.72
CA ILE A 359 59.21 -175.01 81.23
C ILE A 359 58.81 -176.12 80.26
N GLU A 360 58.90 -175.85 78.95
CA GLU A 360 58.53 -176.80 77.91
C GLU A 360 59.53 -177.97 77.80
N ASP A 361 60.82 -177.71 78.01
CA ASP A 361 61.86 -178.76 78.04
C ASP A 361 61.71 -179.69 79.26
N LEU A 362 61.43 -179.14 80.45
CA LEU A 362 61.22 -179.94 81.68
C LEU A 362 59.98 -180.84 81.62
N LYS A 363 58.96 -180.45 80.83
CA LYS A 363 57.74 -181.23 80.64
C LYS A 363 57.95 -182.49 79.80
N ASN A 364 58.90 -182.46 78.86
CA ASN A 364 59.15 -183.57 77.94
C ASN A 364 59.98 -184.71 78.59
N GLU A 365 60.77 -184.45 79.64
CA GLU A 365 61.52 -185.50 80.35
C GLU A 365 60.65 -186.35 81.31
N LEU A 366 59.52 -185.82 81.77
CA LEU A 366 58.67 -186.48 82.77
C LEU A 366 57.76 -187.60 82.21
N GLN A 367 57.65 -187.76 80.88
CA GLN A 367 56.68 -188.67 80.24
C GLN A 367 57.13 -190.12 80.01
N LYS A 368 58.32 -190.55 80.49
CA LYS A 368 58.90 -191.88 80.19
C LYS A 368 58.86 -192.98 81.28
N ASP A 369 58.32 -192.77 82.49
CA ASP A 369 58.33 -193.81 83.54
C ASP A 369 57.00 -193.96 84.35
N LYS A 370 56.43 -195.18 84.32
CA LYS A 370 55.45 -195.88 85.21
C LYS A 370 54.11 -195.23 85.65
N GLY A 371 53.00 -195.83 85.18
CA GLY A 371 52.16 -196.81 85.91
C GLY A 371 51.43 -196.46 87.23
N ASN A 372 50.09 -196.63 87.22
CA ASN A 372 49.15 -196.92 88.33
C ASN A 372 49.08 -195.97 89.56
N PHE A 373 48.03 -195.14 89.67
CA PHE A 373 46.95 -195.32 90.67
C PHE A 373 45.75 -194.38 90.41
N LEU A 374 44.61 -194.81 90.94
CA LEU A 374 43.23 -194.43 90.62
C LEU A 374 42.70 -193.10 91.18
N SER A 375 41.55 -192.76 90.61
CA SER A 375 40.59 -191.68 90.79
C SER A 375 39.88 -191.51 92.15
N PHE A 376 39.30 -190.30 92.33
CA PHE A 376 37.97 -189.98 92.93
C PHE A 376 37.86 -189.68 94.46
N PHE A 377 37.65 -188.40 94.86
CA PHE A 377 36.60 -187.86 95.77
C PHE A 377 36.78 -186.33 96.07
N GLU A 378 35.69 -185.56 95.92
CA GLU A 378 35.11 -184.48 96.77
C GLU A 378 35.93 -183.41 97.58
N MET A 379 35.38 -182.17 97.55
CA MET A 379 35.16 -181.21 98.67
C MET A 379 36.13 -180.05 99.00
N LYS A 380 35.67 -178.84 98.60
CA LYS A 380 35.55 -177.55 99.32
C LYS A 380 35.96 -177.49 100.82
N LEU A 381 36.97 -176.66 101.19
CA LEU A 381 37.10 -175.82 102.43
C LEU A 381 38.47 -175.10 102.44
N TRP A 382 38.51 -173.76 102.59
CA TRP A 382 39.00 -172.97 103.76
C TRP A 382 40.53 -172.71 103.84
N PHE A 383 40.93 -171.42 103.78
CA PHE A 383 41.56 -170.64 104.89
C PHE A 383 43.07 -170.96 105.08
N THR A 384 44.04 -170.06 105.24
CA THR A 384 44.14 -168.63 105.62
C THR A 384 45.64 -168.26 105.63
N TYR A 385 45.99 -166.97 105.51
CA TYR A 385 46.83 -166.12 106.42
C TYR A 385 47.45 -164.94 105.63
N CYS A 386 46.88 -163.72 105.67
CA CYS A 386 47.20 -162.54 106.54
C CYS A 386 48.38 -161.69 105.99
N GLN A 387 48.39 -160.34 105.97
CA GLN A 387 47.65 -159.22 106.59
C GLN A 387 48.10 -157.93 105.83
N ALA A 388 47.47 -156.75 105.77
CA ALA A 388 46.43 -156.07 106.52
C ALA A 388 45.86 -154.84 105.71
N PRO A 389 44.74 -154.21 106.15
CA PRO A 389 43.94 -153.23 105.38
C PRO A 389 43.74 -151.85 106.07
N GLY A 390 42.96 -150.94 105.44
CA GLY A 390 42.40 -149.72 106.06
C GLY A 390 41.53 -148.87 105.11
N SER A 391 40.37 -148.41 105.60
CA SER A 391 39.14 -147.91 104.94
C SER A 391 38.99 -146.38 104.77
N GLU A 392 38.16 -145.95 103.79
CA GLU A 392 37.18 -144.81 103.64
C GLU A 392 37.16 -143.56 104.61
N PRO A 393 36.40 -142.44 104.36
CA PRO A 393 35.77 -141.88 103.12
C PRO A 393 35.71 -140.30 103.00
N ARG A 394 35.10 -139.78 101.90
CA ARG A 394 34.40 -138.45 101.68
C ARG A 394 35.28 -137.17 101.71
N GLU A 395 35.02 -136.07 100.98
CA GLU A 395 33.75 -135.39 100.66
C GLU A 395 33.85 -134.38 99.48
N ARG A 396 32.65 -134.04 98.97
CA ARG A 396 32.17 -133.05 97.96
C ARG A 396 32.89 -131.69 97.83
N THR A 397 32.85 -131.07 96.64
CA THR A 397 31.82 -130.14 96.08
C THR A 397 32.23 -129.74 94.65
N GLU A 398 31.43 -129.96 93.59
CA GLU A 398 30.43 -129.02 93.00
C GLU A 398 30.95 -127.56 92.84
N GLY A 399 30.85 -126.86 91.70
CA GLY A 399 29.97 -127.04 90.56
C GLY A 399 30.29 -126.19 89.30
N ARG A 400 29.51 -126.52 88.26
CA ARG A 400 29.25 -125.91 86.94
C ARG A 400 28.52 -124.54 87.05
N PRO A 401 27.98 -123.89 85.97
CA PRO A 401 28.37 -123.73 84.55
C PRO A 401 28.07 -122.32 83.94
N LYS A 402 28.25 -122.21 82.61
CA LYS A 402 27.71 -121.22 81.65
C LYS A 402 26.18 -121.02 81.67
N GLY A 403 25.75 -119.84 81.19
CA GLY A 403 24.45 -119.55 80.52
C GLY A 403 23.89 -118.17 80.94
N LYS A 404 23.02 -117.45 80.22
CA LYS A 404 22.42 -117.47 78.87
C LYS A 404 21.40 -116.28 78.85
N HIS A 405 20.93 -115.92 77.65
CA HIS A 405 19.69 -115.16 77.32
C HIS A 405 19.70 -113.62 77.36
N ARG A 406 19.34 -112.85 76.30
CA ARG A 406 18.26 -112.88 75.26
C ARG A 406 16.98 -112.18 75.77
N THR A 407 16.56 -111.12 75.07
CA THR A 407 15.20 -110.79 74.54
C THR A 407 15.08 -109.26 74.32
N ASN A 408 14.11 -108.66 73.61
CA ASN A 408 13.37 -108.89 72.35
C ASN A 408 12.26 -107.80 72.28
N LYS A 409 11.88 -107.34 71.07
CA LYS A 409 10.58 -106.71 70.65
C LYS A 409 10.22 -105.31 71.22
N GLY A 410 9.52 -104.42 70.51
CA GLY A 410 8.93 -104.43 69.15
C GLY A 410 7.82 -103.36 68.97
N THR A 411 7.53 -103.04 67.70
CA THR A 411 6.22 -102.66 67.09
C THR A 411 5.49 -101.35 67.46
N SER A 412 5.26 -100.47 66.46
CA SER A 412 3.98 -100.34 65.71
C SER A 412 3.90 -99.08 64.82
N GLN A 413 3.32 -99.24 63.63
CA GLN A 413 2.86 -98.27 62.60
C GLN A 413 1.29 -98.18 62.68
N PRO A 414 0.47 -97.55 61.79
CA PRO A 414 0.64 -96.54 60.72
C PRO A 414 -0.55 -95.50 60.58
N LEU A 415 -0.64 -94.78 59.42
CA LEU A 415 -1.80 -94.10 58.76
C LEU A 415 -2.17 -92.68 59.26
N SER A 416 -2.62 -91.67 58.49
CA SER A 416 -2.88 -91.44 57.05
C SER A 416 -3.30 -89.96 56.84
N ASP A 417 -3.13 -89.46 55.60
CA ASP A 417 -3.97 -88.48 54.87
C ASP A 417 -3.96 -86.94 55.12
N THR A 418 -3.47 -86.25 54.06
CA THR A 418 -4.02 -85.08 53.31
C THR A 418 -4.84 -83.96 53.97
N LYS A 419 -4.39 -82.70 53.74
CA LYS A 419 -5.11 -81.53 53.15
C LYS A 419 -4.20 -80.28 53.22
N GLU A 420 -3.84 -79.66 52.09
CA GLU A 420 -4.39 -78.39 51.57
C GLU A 420 -4.75 -77.34 52.64
N THR A 421 -4.15 -76.14 52.62
CA THR A 421 -4.73 -74.90 52.06
C THR A 421 -3.76 -73.72 52.26
N ARG A 422 -3.70 -72.83 51.25
CA ARG A 422 -3.16 -71.46 51.28
C ARG A 422 -3.81 -70.60 52.38
N CYS A 423 -3.06 -69.64 52.94
CA CYS A 423 -3.42 -68.21 52.95
C CYS A 423 -2.30 -67.33 53.55
N SER A 424 -1.94 -66.31 52.77
CA SER A 424 -1.63 -64.91 53.12
C SER A 424 -0.68 -64.56 54.28
N ALA A 425 0.45 -63.96 53.93
CA ALA A 425 0.86 -62.63 54.36
C ALA A 425 1.65 -61.95 53.23
#